data_AF-A0A336BT75-F1
#
_entry.id   AF-A0A336BT75-F1
#
_cell.length_a   1.000
_cell.length_b   1.000
_cell.length_c   1.000
_cell.angle_alpha   90.00
_cell.angle_beta   90.00
_cell.angle_gamma   90.00
#
_symmetry.space_group_name_H-M   'P 1'
#
loop_
_entity.id
_entity.type
_entity.pdbx_description
1 polymer ?
#
loop_
_entity_poly.entity_id
_entity_poly.type
_entity_poly.pdbx_seq_one_letter_code
_entity_poly.pdbx_strand_id
1 'polypeptide(L)'
;MAKNGQWKLAPAYDVTFCEGPDGYHQIDIMGEALNISRNDIHKLGTSEANLTTLEVDEIILAMREISLQFSQIAQRLYPHQIR
;
A
#
# COMPACT_ATOMS: atom_id res chain seq x y z
N MET A 1 9.19 -19.28 9.12
CA MET A 1 8.30 -20.31 9.69
C MET A 1 8.86 -20.72 11.04
N ALA A 2 8.06 -20.66 12.10
CA ALA A 2 8.45 -21.12 13.42
C ALA A 2 8.58 -22.66 13.43
N LYS A 3 9.32 -23.21 14.41
CA LYS A 3 9.57 -24.66 14.51
C LYS A 3 8.28 -25.50 14.62
N ASN A 4 7.18 -24.90 15.04
CA ASN A 4 5.86 -25.52 15.14
C ASN A 4 5.03 -25.42 13.83
N GLY A 5 5.63 -24.99 12.71
CA GLY A 5 4.95 -24.86 11.41
C GLY A 5 4.13 -23.57 11.25
N GLN A 6 4.01 -22.74 12.29
CA GLN A 6 3.32 -21.46 12.17
C GLN A 6 4.13 -20.49 11.31
N TRP A 7 3.46 -19.74 10.47
CA TRP A 7 4.05 -18.65 9.70
C TRP A 7 3.35 -17.34 10.03
N LYS A 8 4.11 -16.27 9.88
CA LYS A 8 3.63 -14.89 9.92
C LYS A 8 4.32 -14.17 8.78
N LEU A 9 3.61 -13.23 8.17
CA LEU A 9 4.20 -12.35 7.16
C LEU A 9 5.40 -11.60 7.78
N ALA A 10 6.51 -11.58 7.06
CA ALA A 10 7.63 -10.72 7.43
C ALA A 10 7.22 -9.23 7.26
N PRO A 11 7.89 -8.29 7.94
CA PRO A 11 7.75 -6.88 7.58
C PRO A 11 8.04 -6.68 6.09
N ALA A 12 7.37 -5.71 5.46
CA ALA A 12 7.70 -5.31 4.11
C ALA A 12 9.16 -4.80 4.05
N TYR A 13 9.87 -5.18 2.98
CA TYR A 13 11.24 -4.77 2.71
C TYR A 13 11.37 -4.43 1.21
N ASP A 14 12.50 -3.84 0.82
CA ASP A 14 12.76 -3.40 -0.56
C ASP A 14 11.73 -2.40 -1.09
N VAL A 15 11.28 -1.49 -0.21
CA VAL A 15 10.33 -0.44 -0.56
C VAL A 15 11.10 0.74 -1.16
N THR A 16 11.03 0.89 -2.48
CA THR A 16 11.61 2.01 -3.22
C THR A 16 10.53 2.76 -3.99
N PHE A 17 10.67 4.07 -4.14
CA PHE A 17 9.85 4.82 -5.10
C PHE A 17 10.31 4.46 -6.53
N CYS A 18 9.38 3.97 -7.34
CA CYS A 18 9.61 3.59 -8.73
C CYS A 18 8.39 4.00 -9.54
N GLU A 19 8.60 4.76 -10.63
CA GLU A 19 7.51 5.11 -11.55
C GLU A 19 7.03 3.88 -12.33
N GLY A 20 7.84 2.82 -12.42
CA GLY A 20 7.54 1.63 -13.23
C GLY A 20 7.68 1.88 -14.73
N PRO A 21 7.67 0.82 -15.57
CA PRO A 21 7.62 0.97 -17.02
C PRO A 21 6.32 1.70 -17.41
N ASP A 22 6.44 2.82 -18.10
CA ASP A 22 5.30 3.66 -18.52
C ASP A 22 4.33 4.08 -17.41
N GLY A 23 4.79 4.13 -16.14
CA GLY A 23 3.93 4.51 -15.00
C GLY A 23 3.20 3.35 -14.32
N TYR A 24 3.39 2.10 -14.78
CA TYR A 24 2.62 0.95 -14.29
C TYR A 24 3.13 0.41 -12.95
N HIS A 25 2.18 0.07 -12.08
CA HIS A 25 2.41 -0.74 -10.90
C HIS A 25 2.91 -2.15 -11.27
N GLN A 26 3.78 -2.73 -10.45
CA GLN A 26 4.30 -4.09 -10.65
C GLN A 26 3.24 -5.18 -10.46
N ILE A 27 2.19 -4.88 -9.70
CA ILE A 27 1.06 -5.77 -9.43
C ILE A 27 -0.20 -4.98 -9.75
N ASP A 28 -1.08 -5.56 -10.56
CA ASP A 28 -2.38 -4.97 -10.85
C ASP A 28 -3.34 -5.09 -9.66
N ILE A 29 -4.38 -4.26 -9.69
CA ILE A 29 -5.53 -4.35 -8.81
C ILE A 29 -6.73 -4.58 -9.70
N MET A 30 -7.28 -5.80 -9.64
CA MET A 30 -8.41 -6.21 -10.47
C MET A 30 -8.13 -6.02 -11.98
N GLY A 31 -6.89 -6.24 -12.42
CA GLY A 31 -6.47 -6.08 -13.81
C GLY A 31 -6.11 -4.65 -14.23
N GLU A 32 -6.21 -3.66 -13.33
CA GLU A 32 -5.76 -2.27 -13.57
C GLU A 32 -4.44 -2.00 -12.85
N ALA A 33 -3.47 -1.41 -13.54
CA ALA A 33 -2.12 -1.19 -13.01
C ALA A 33 -1.56 0.21 -13.28
N LEU A 34 -2.27 1.08 -14.00
CA LEU A 34 -1.86 2.45 -14.29
C LEU A 34 -2.76 3.47 -13.57
N ASN A 35 -4.09 3.35 -13.70
CA ASN A 35 -5.06 4.31 -13.17
C ASN A 35 -6.01 3.64 -12.16
N ILE A 36 -5.44 3.11 -11.08
CA ILE A 36 -6.18 2.40 -10.04
C ILE A 36 -7.20 3.34 -9.38
N SER A 37 -8.48 2.98 -9.44
CA SER A 37 -9.56 3.73 -8.79
C SER A 37 -9.84 3.20 -7.38
N ARG A 38 -10.53 4.02 -6.57
CA ARG A 38 -11.03 3.57 -5.26
C ARG A 38 -11.97 2.38 -5.37
N ASN A 39 -12.75 2.30 -6.44
CA ASN A 39 -13.66 1.20 -6.69
C ASN A 39 -12.91 -0.13 -6.94
N ASP A 40 -11.74 -0.08 -7.57
CA ASP A 40 -10.92 -1.27 -7.78
C ASP A 40 -10.38 -1.82 -6.45
N ILE A 41 -10.00 -0.93 -5.53
CA ILE A 41 -9.61 -1.31 -4.16
C ILE A 41 -10.79 -1.93 -3.40
N HIS A 42 -12.00 -1.36 -3.51
CA HIS A 42 -13.19 -1.96 -2.90
C HIS A 42 -13.48 -3.35 -3.46
N LYS A 43 -13.42 -3.54 -4.78
CA LYS A 43 -13.62 -4.85 -5.40
C LYS A 43 -12.58 -5.87 -4.92
N LEU A 44 -11.31 -5.50 -4.86
CA LEU A 44 -10.24 -6.36 -4.33
C LEU A 44 -10.57 -6.79 -2.89
N GLY A 45 -10.90 -5.83 -2.03
CA GLY A 45 -11.19 -6.09 -0.63
C GLY A 45 -12.41 -7.00 -0.43
N THR A 46 -13.52 -6.72 -1.12
CA THR A 46 -14.77 -7.45 -0.91
C THR A 46 -14.84 -8.77 -1.65
N SER A 47 -14.25 -8.86 -2.85
CA SER A 47 -14.36 -10.04 -3.72
C SER A 47 -13.24 -11.05 -3.46
N GLU A 48 -12.01 -10.57 -3.24
CA GLU A 48 -10.82 -11.45 -3.17
C GLU A 48 -10.29 -11.61 -1.73
N ALA A 49 -10.48 -10.61 -0.87
CA ALA A 49 -9.95 -10.60 0.49
C ALA A 49 -10.99 -10.88 1.59
N ASN A 50 -12.26 -11.11 1.22
CA ASN A 50 -13.37 -11.37 2.15
C ASN A 50 -13.51 -10.30 3.25
N LEU A 51 -13.27 -9.03 2.89
CA LEU A 51 -13.49 -7.89 3.77
C LEU A 51 -14.86 -7.27 3.52
N THR A 52 -15.42 -6.64 4.55
CA THR A 52 -16.57 -5.76 4.41
C THR A 52 -16.16 -4.42 3.81
N THR A 53 -17.12 -3.71 3.20
CA THR A 53 -16.87 -2.34 2.70
C THR A 53 -16.33 -1.42 3.78
N LEU A 54 -16.84 -1.55 5.03
CA LEU A 54 -16.38 -0.75 6.16
C LEU A 54 -14.91 -1.02 6.50
N GLU A 55 -14.49 -2.28 6.56
CA GLU A 55 -13.08 -2.63 6.81
C GLU A 55 -12.16 -2.09 5.71
N VAL A 56 -12.59 -2.14 4.44
CA VAL A 56 -11.83 -1.55 3.34
C VAL A 56 -11.69 -0.03 3.50
N ASP A 57 -12.78 0.65 3.85
CA ASP A 57 -12.75 2.10 4.09
C ASP A 57 -11.83 2.48 5.26
N GLU A 58 -11.88 1.71 6.35
CA GLU A 58 -11.00 1.91 7.52
C GLU A 58 -9.52 1.74 7.14
N ILE A 59 -9.19 0.73 6.34
CA ILE A 59 -7.81 0.51 5.86
C ILE A 59 -7.36 1.69 4.97
N ILE A 60 -8.20 2.12 4.03
CA ILE A 60 -7.91 3.26 3.14
C ILE A 60 -7.65 4.53 3.97
N LEU A 61 -8.50 4.80 4.96
CA LEU A 61 -8.37 5.97 5.83
C LEU A 61 -7.11 5.91 6.69
N ALA A 62 -6.80 4.76 7.28
CA ALA A 62 -5.58 4.56 8.06
C ALA A 62 -4.32 4.79 7.22
N MET A 63 -4.29 4.26 5.99
CA MET A 63 -3.14 4.43 5.10
C MET A 63 -2.99 5.87 4.57
N ARG A 64 -4.12 6.55 4.34
CA ARG A 64 -4.12 7.99 4.03
C ARG A 64 -3.54 8.82 5.17
N GLU A 65 -3.94 8.54 6.41
CA GLU A 65 -3.44 9.29 7.57
C GLU A 65 -1.91 9.13 7.73
N ILE A 66 -1.42 7.90 7.53
CA ILE A 66 0.02 7.62 7.55
C ILE A 66 0.75 8.36 6.42
N SER A 67 0.23 8.32 5.18
CA SER A 67 0.91 8.91 4.03
C SER A 67 1.00 10.43 4.09
N LEU A 68 0.00 11.11 4.68
CA LEU A 68 0.03 12.55 4.91
C LEU A 68 1.21 13.01 5.78
N GLN A 69 1.76 12.11 6.61
CA GLN A 69 2.88 12.42 7.48
C GLN A 69 4.24 12.21 6.81
N PHE A 70 4.31 11.54 5.65
CA PHE A 70 5.59 11.17 5.03
C PHE A 70 6.47 12.38 4.72
N SER A 71 5.94 13.42 4.09
CA SER A 71 6.71 14.63 3.77
C SER A 71 7.21 15.34 5.03
N GLN A 72 6.39 15.38 6.09
CA GLN A 72 6.77 15.99 7.36
C GLN A 72 7.89 15.20 8.05
N ILE A 73 7.79 13.87 8.05
CA ILE A 73 8.81 12.97 8.60
C ILE A 73 10.11 13.11 7.81
N ALA A 74 10.03 13.10 6.48
CA ALA A 74 11.18 13.26 5.59
C ALA A 74 11.91 14.59 5.84
N GLN A 75 11.18 15.70 5.90
CA GLN A 75 11.76 17.02 6.17
C GLN A 75 12.39 17.12 7.57
N ARG A 76 11.76 16.49 8.58
CA ARG A 76 12.27 16.47 9.96
C ARG A 76 13.55 15.64 10.10
N LEU A 77 13.61 14.46 9.49
CA LEU A 77 14.73 13.52 9.64
C LEU A 77 15.89 13.82 8.69
N TYR A 78 15.60 14.37 7.51
CA TYR A 78 16.59 14.62 6.45
C TYR A 78 16.47 16.05 5.91
N PRO A 79 16.64 17.08 6.77
CA PRO A 79 16.46 18.47 6.38
C PRO A 79 17.39 18.83 5.20
N HIS A 80 16.82 19.45 4.17
CA HIS A 80 17.50 19.89 2.95
C HIS A 80 18.13 18.80 2.07
N GLN A 81 17.88 17.52 2.36
CA GLN A 81 18.41 16.40 1.55
C GLN A 81 17.41 15.88 0.53
N ILE A 82 16.12 16.12 0.74
CA ILE A 82 15.03 15.68 -0.12
C ILE A 82 14.36 16.94 -0.68
N ARG A 83 14.24 17.02 -2.01
CA ARG A 83 13.65 18.15 -2.73
C ARG A 83 12.15 17.98 -2.92
#